data_AF-A0A1F8NKP4-F1
#
_entry.id   AF-A0A1F8NKP4-F1
#
_cell.length_a   1.000
_cell.length_b   1.000
_cell.length_c   1.000
_cell.angle_alpha   90.00
_cell.angle_beta   90.00
_cell.angle_gamma   90.00
#
_symmetry.space_group_name_H-M   'P 1'
#
loop_
_entity.id
_entity.type
_entity.pdbx_description
1 polymer ?
#
loop_
_entity_poly.entity_id
_entity_poly.type
_entity_poly.pdbx_seq_one_letter_code
_entity_poly.pdbx_strand_id
1 'polypeptide(L)' 'MTPNPDSKAAIEQGCICPQMDNNWGAGIGWVVDGEPMFCYNLECPLHGHLLQEAQDAEKKDN' A
#
# COMPACT_ATOMS: atom_id res chain seq x y z
N MET A 1 -11.06 -5.51 -4.03
CA MET A 1 -9.72 -5.72 -3.43
C MET A 1 -8.81 -4.67 -4.02
N THR A 2 -8.08 -3.95 -3.18
CA THR A 2 -7.08 -2.97 -3.63
C THR A 2 -5.84 -3.74 -4.10
N PRO A 3 -5.38 -3.58 -5.35
CA PRO A 3 -4.19 -4.26 -5.84
C PRO A 3 -2.91 -3.77 -5.12
N ASN A 4 -1.86 -4.60 -5.11
CA ASN A 4 -0.60 -4.24 -4.46
C ASN A 4 -0.03 -2.93 -5.02
N PRO A 5 0.57 -2.07 -4.17
CA PRO A 5 1.28 -0.87 -4.59
C PRO A 5 2.21 -1.11 -5.76
N ASP A 6 2.08 -0.26 -6.79
CA ASP A 6 2.86 -0.31 -8.04
C ASP A 6 2.74 -1.61 -8.88
N SER A 7 1.83 -2.52 -8.55
CA SER A 7 1.46 -3.58 -9.51
C SER A 7 0.84 -2.98 -10.78
N LYS A 8 0.92 -3.68 -11.91
CA LYS A 8 0.31 -3.25 -13.17
C LYS A 8 -1.18 -2.87 -12.99
N ALA A 9 -1.93 -3.67 -12.27
CA ALA A 9 -3.34 -3.42 -11.97
C ALA A 9 -3.56 -2.16 -11.10
N ALA A 10 -2.62 -1.85 -10.19
CA ALA A 10 -2.67 -0.64 -9.39
C ALA A 10 -2.36 0.62 -10.22
N ILE A 11 -1.35 0.55 -11.10
CA ILE A 11 -1.00 1.64 -12.01
C ILE A 11 -2.17 1.97 -12.95
N GLU A 12 -2.84 0.95 -13.48
CA GLU A 12 -4.05 1.11 -14.30
C GLU A 12 -5.21 1.80 -13.55
N GLN A 13 -5.19 1.78 -12.21
CA GLN A 13 -6.16 2.45 -11.33
C GLN A 13 -5.68 3.81 -10.80
N GLY A 14 -4.52 4.31 -11.24
CA GLY A 14 -3.99 5.62 -10.83
C GLY A 14 -3.03 5.60 -9.63
N CYS A 15 -2.48 4.43 -9.28
CA CYS A 15 -1.43 4.34 -8.26
C CYS A 15 -0.20 5.19 -8.61
N ILE A 16 0.33 5.89 -7.60
CA ILE A 16 1.58 6.68 -7.68
C ILE A 16 2.59 6.28 -6.60
N CYS A 17 2.43 5.10 -5.99
CA CYS A 17 3.43 4.55 -5.08
C CYS A 17 4.74 4.25 -5.83
N PRO A 18 5.90 4.35 -5.17
CA PRO A 18 7.20 4.26 -5.83
C PRO A 18 7.44 2.89 -6.45
N GLN A 19 7.90 2.89 -7.69
CA GLN A 19 7.97 1.66 -8.48
C GLN A 19 9.13 0.74 -8.12
N MET A 20 10.34 1.29 -8.12
CA MET A 20 11.54 0.50 -7.82
C MET A 20 11.53 -0.01 -6.38
N ASP A 21 11.06 0.81 -5.43
CA ASP A 21 10.99 0.42 -4.02
C ASP A 21 10.00 -0.73 -3.79
N ASN A 22 8.86 -0.73 -4.49
CA ASN A 22 7.85 -1.78 -4.38
C ASN A 22 8.07 -2.97 -5.31
N ASN A 23 9.17 -2.97 -6.07
CA ASN A 23 9.54 -4.03 -6.99
C ASN A 23 8.36 -4.47 -7.89
N TRP A 24 7.69 -3.51 -8.54
CA TRP A 24 6.56 -3.78 -9.45
C TRP A 24 5.40 -4.58 -8.80
N GLY A 25 5.15 -4.34 -7.51
CA GLY A 25 4.07 -4.97 -6.74
C GLY A 25 4.47 -6.21 -5.92
N ALA A 26 5.76 -6.54 -5.87
CA ALA A 26 6.29 -7.62 -5.03
C ALA A 26 6.64 -7.18 -3.59
N GLY A 27 6.68 -5.87 -3.34
CA GLY A 27 6.99 -5.29 -2.02
C GLY A 27 8.46 -4.96 -1.84
N ILE A 28 8.79 -4.42 -0.66
CA ILE A 28 10.12 -3.88 -0.34
C ILE A 28 11.16 -4.95 0.06
N GLY A 29 10.83 -6.24 -0.11
CA GLY A 29 11.68 -7.37 0.30
C GLY A 29 11.57 -7.76 1.78
N TRP A 30 10.64 -7.17 2.52
CA TRP A 30 10.33 -7.51 3.91
C TRP A 30 8.95 -8.15 4.01
N VAL A 31 8.81 -9.11 4.92
CA VAL A 31 7.55 -9.82 5.21
C VAL A 31 7.26 -9.72 6.70
N VAL A 32 6.04 -9.31 7.05
CA VAL A 32 5.54 -9.23 8.44
C VAL A 32 4.26 -10.04 8.52
N ASP A 33 4.17 -10.94 9.49
CA ASP A 33 3.02 -11.84 9.67
C ASP A 33 2.59 -12.63 8.43
N GLY A 34 3.57 -12.93 7.55
CA GLY A 34 3.34 -13.66 6.30
C GLY A 34 2.96 -12.77 5.10
N GLU A 35 2.79 -11.47 5.31
CA GLU A 35 2.40 -10.50 4.27
C GLU A 35 3.59 -9.61 3.84
N PRO A 36 3.74 -9.33 2.54
CA PRO A 36 4.78 -8.43 2.04
C PRO A 36 4.53 -6.99 2.47
N MET A 37 5.60 -6.31 2.87
CA MET A 37 5.57 -4.88 3.17
C MET A 37 5.70 -4.05 1.90
N PHE A 38 5.09 -2.86 1.90
CA PHE A 38 5.12 -1.92 0.79
C PHE A 38 5.48 -0.51 1.24
N CYS A 39 6.11 0.24 0.33
CA CYS A 39 6.32 1.67 0.46
C CYS A 39 5.12 2.41 -0.14
N TYR A 40 4.48 3.27 0.65
CA TYR A 40 3.32 4.04 0.22
C TYR A 40 3.69 5.49 -0.05
N ASN A 41 3.21 6.02 -1.18
CA ASN A 41 3.07 7.47 -1.33
C ASN A 41 1.79 7.89 -0.61
N LEU A 42 1.90 8.80 0.37
CA LEU A 42 0.75 9.25 1.18
C LEU A 42 -0.26 10.06 0.38
N GLU A 43 0.15 10.62 -0.76
CA GLU A 43 -0.75 11.29 -1.70
C GLU A 43 -1.36 10.33 -2.73
N CYS A 44 -1.07 9.02 -2.63
CA CYS A 44 -1.58 8.04 -3.59
C CYS A 44 -3.12 7.98 -3.51
N PRO A 45 -3.85 8.22 -4.62
CA PRO A 45 -5.30 8.18 -4.63
C PRO A 45 -5.87 6.76 -4.54
N LEU A 46 -5.01 5.74 -4.45
CA LEU A 46 -5.41 4.32 -4.28
C LEU A 46 -4.96 3.74 -2.94
N HIS A 47 -3.87 4.24 -2.37
CA HIS A 47 -3.26 3.65 -1.17
C HIS A 47 -2.94 4.65 -0.05
N GLY A 48 -2.93 5.96 -0.33
CA GLY A 48 -2.55 7.00 0.62
C GLY A 48 -3.50 7.11 1.82
N HIS A 49 -4.73 6.64 1.67
CA HIS A 49 -5.75 6.60 2.74
C HIS A 49 -5.60 5.43 3.71
N LEU A 50 -4.76 4.42 3.40
CA LEU A 50 -4.65 3.22 4.24
C LEU A 50 -4.12 3.53 5.65
N LEU A 51 -3.30 4.59 5.81
CA LEU A 51 -2.89 5.06 7.14
C LEU A 51 -4.05 5.66 7.94
N GLN A 52 -5.01 6.30 7.28
CA GLN A 52 -6.18 6.87 7.93
C GLN A 52 -7.11 5.75 8.45
N GLU A 53 -7.30 4.70 7.66
CA GLU A 53 -8.13 3.54 8.01
C GLU A 53 -7.54 2.75 9.19
N ALA A 54 -6.21 2.55 9.21
CA ALA A 54 -5.53 1.89 10.33
C ALA A 54 -5.68 2.68 11.65
N GLN A 55 -5.57 4.01 11.59
CA GLN A 55 -5.76 4.88 12.76
C GLN A 55 -7.22 4.93 13.24
N ASP A 56 -8.18 4.84 12.33
CA ASP A 56 -9.60 4.81 12.67
C ASP A 56 -10.04 3.46 13.23
N ALA A 57 -9.35 2.37 12.89
CA ALA A 57 -9.55 1.06 13.50
C ALA A 57 -9.09 1.05 14.97
N GLU A 58 -7.89 1.57 15.28
CA GLU A 58 -7.39 1.66 16.66
C GLU A 58 -8.29 2.49 17.59
N LYS A 59 -8.96 3.53 17.07
CA LYS A 59 -9.86 4.37 17.87
C LYS A 59 -11.20 3.73 18.20
N LYS A 60 -11.62 2.68 17.48
CA LYS A 60 -12.89 1.97 17.77
C LYS A 60 -12.75 0.96 18.89
N ASP A 61 -11.53 0.56 19.20
CA ASP A 61 -11.22 -0.47 20.19
C ASP A 61 -10.70 0.10 21.53
N ASN A 62 -10.75 1.44 21.70
CA ASN A 62 -10.34 2.15 22.93
C ASN A 62 -11.49 2.96 23.56
#